data_AF-A0A0C3PK42-F1
#
_entry.id   AF-A0A0C3PK42-F1
#
_cell.length_a   1.000
_cell.length_b   1.000
_cell.length_c   1.000
_cell.angle_alpha   90.00
_cell.angle_beta   90.00
_cell.angle_gamma   90.00
#
_symmetry.space_group_name_H-M   'P 1'
#
loop_
_entity.id
_entity.type
_entity.pdbx_description
1 polymer ?
#
loop_
_entity_poly.entity_id
_entity_poly.type
_entity_poly.pdbx_seq_one_letter_code
_entity_poly.pdbx_strand_id
1 'polypeptide(L)'
;MWARAGFIRKRSPVCRRCYSFSIPDYHPKVRAIPFAFPPEVAITHVGPVAASVTRSFSPQTIREELGCLCSSFIAKHIPALGYNSIQPERTQALYYPSWCVDAEAEAKVWFSSDPDVPPEVVTVHFQHAELPGNGTELARVSLRDETIAYRDTEPFVPALANQHGSEILCLPFNINPLELLSRARDISFGATKVDDDFRFDPRSIKFNLVAAYPVLIPVYVLQYAPQGPYSRVTIIVEAYADPGRYYVHFVNSPDLKKLPAQDFFDEEDFIAMGVSGSKCRFSPCIISPRSRPSASEDLCAWMSNFFENRDAPLRLTSKQSIDMDDCRVREWTEEEVSPVHEWMQLGKDLVRIRGMIKTISTVNVDQIKVFEFPPRMNTDPKKVAAGLQGFFKAEGERLRKLEETRAARTPAWWRQWQDSQKPT
;
A
#
# COMPACT_ATOMS: atom_id res chain seq x y z
N MET A 1 11.43 51.88 24.78
CA MET A 1 10.09 51.27 24.98
C MET A 1 9.59 50.87 23.60
N TRP A 2 9.07 49.65 23.42
CA TRP A 2 8.62 48.95 22.19
C TRP A 2 9.43 47.69 21.79
N ALA A 3 8.94 46.58 22.35
CA ALA A 3 8.78 45.21 21.83
C ALA A 3 9.80 44.56 20.87
N ARG A 4 10.40 43.45 21.36
CA ARG A 4 10.58 42.21 20.59
C ARG A 4 10.17 41.03 21.47
N ALA A 5 8.89 40.70 21.43
CA ALA A 5 8.37 39.45 21.97
C ALA A 5 8.76 38.32 21.01
N GLY A 6 9.57 37.39 21.51
CA GLY A 6 9.94 36.17 20.81
C GLY A 6 8.74 35.26 20.63
N PHE A 7 8.41 34.96 19.37
CA PHE A 7 7.74 33.71 19.02
C PHE A 7 8.80 32.72 18.59
N ILE A 8 9.43 32.08 19.58
CA ILE A 8 10.11 30.81 19.37
C ILE A 8 8.99 29.78 19.18
N ARG A 9 8.52 29.60 17.94
CA ARG A 9 7.87 28.35 17.57
C ARG A 9 8.90 27.27 17.85
N LYS A 10 8.60 26.37 18.80
CA LYS A 10 9.33 25.12 19.02
C LYS A 10 9.35 24.36 17.69
N ARG A 11 10.38 24.60 16.87
CA ARG A 11 10.76 23.67 15.80
C ARG A 11 11.15 22.40 16.54
N SER A 12 10.38 21.33 16.35
CA SER A 12 10.82 20.01 16.78
C SER A 12 12.22 19.80 16.20
N PRO A 13 13.24 19.43 16.99
CA PRO A 13 14.53 19.06 16.45
C PRO A 13 14.30 17.80 15.62
N VAL A 14 14.12 17.97 14.31
CA VAL A 14 14.16 16.87 13.35
C VAL A 14 15.60 16.36 13.42
N CYS A 15 15.82 15.40 14.30
CA CYS A 15 17.09 14.73 14.46
C CYS A 15 17.40 14.12 13.09
N ARG A 16 18.35 14.71 12.36
CA ARG A 16 18.82 14.18 11.08
C ARG A 16 19.43 12.82 11.40
N ARG A 17 18.66 11.74 11.21
CA ARG A 17 19.18 10.39 11.28
C ARG A 17 20.18 10.24 10.14
N CYS A 18 21.46 10.20 10.49
CA CYS A 18 22.49 9.77 9.56
C CYS A 18 22.35 8.25 9.42
N TYR A 19 21.94 7.79 8.24
CA TYR A 19 22.05 6.37 7.91
C TYR A 19 23.51 6.05 7.65
N SER A 20 24.00 5.02 8.34
CA SER A 20 25.31 4.44 8.07
C SER A 20 25.28 3.76 6.71
N PHE A 21 26.41 3.76 6.00
CA PHE A 21 26.61 2.92 4.82
C PHE A 21 26.82 1.44 5.17
N SER A 22 26.93 1.10 6.47
CA SER A 22 26.97 -0.29 6.89
C SER A 22 25.67 -1.00 6.53
N ILE A 23 25.79 -2.07 5.75
CA ILE A 23 24.68 -2.97 5.41
C ILE A 23 24.07 -3.50 6.72
N PRO A 24 22.76 -3.33 6.95
CA PRO A 24 22.08 -3.97 8.08
C PRO A 24 22.22 -5.48 8.02
N ASP A 25 22.36 -6.13 9.18
CA ASP A 25 22.30 -7.58 9.28
C ASP A 25 20.83 -8.02 9.11
N TYR A 26 20.41 -8.19 7.86
CA TYR A 26 19.04 -8.58 7.55
C TYR A 26 18.77 -10.02 7.94
N HIS A 27 17.60 -10.26 8.52
CA HIS A 27 17.14 -11.60 8.84
C HIS A 27 17.02 -12.46 7.57
N PRO A 28 17.26 -13.79 7.61
CA PRO A 28 17.14 -14.68 6.44
C PRO A 28 15.79 -14.64 5.73
N LYS A 29 14.72 -14.23 6.43
CA LYS A 29 13.38 -14.07 5.85
C LYS A 29 13.25 -12.88 4.89
N VAL A 30 14.21 -11.94 4.92
CA VAL A 30 14.19 -10.74 4.09
C VAL A 30 14.50 -11.12 2.64
N ARG A 31 13.56 -10.82 1.77
CA ARG A 31 13.71 -10.96 0.32
C ARG A 31 14.09 -9.62 -0.29
N ALA A 32 14.79 -9.63 -1.41
CA ALA A 32 15.16 -8.44 -2.15
C ALA A 32 14.86 -8.63 -3.64
N ILE A 33 14.44 -7.56 -4.29
CA ILE A 33 14.30 -7.54 -5.75
C ILE A 33 15.61 -6.97 -6.34
N PRO A 34 16.29 -7.65 -7.27
CA PRO A 34 17.47 -7.10 -7.92
C PRO A 34 17.18 -5.81 -8.71
N PHE A 35 18.18 -4.95 -8.89
CA PHE A 35 18.06 -3.79 -9.77
C PHE A 35 17.99 -4.25 -11.23
N ALA A 36 16.92 -3.89 -11.94
CA ALA A 36 16.70 -4.28 -13.33
C ALA A 36 17.61 -3.54 -14.33
N PHE A 37 18.08 -2.34 -13.98
CA PHE A 37 18.85 -1.48 -14.88
C PHE A 37 19.86 -0.59 -14.12
N PRO A 38 20.93 -0.11 -14.77
CA PRO A 38 21.95 0.75 -14.18
C PRO A 38 21.47 2.22 -14.01
N PRO A 39 22.10 3.05 -13.16
CA PRO A 39 21.62 4.40 -12.84
C PRO A 39 21.50 5.33 -14.06
N GLU A 40 22.32 5.14 -15.09
CA GLU A 40 22.30 5.94 -16.32
C GLU A 40 20.97 5.81 -17.08
N VAL A 41 20.36 4.61 -17.04
CA VAL A 41 19.04 4.37 -17.62
C VAL A 41 17.98 5.13 -16.82
N ALA A 42 18.08 5.18 -15.49
CA ALA A 42 17.20 5.98 -14.62
C ALA A 42 17.25 7.47 -14.98
N ILE A 43 18.46 8.02 -15.08
CA ILE A 43 18.73 9.43 -15.40
C ILE A 43 18.16 9.77 -16.79
N THR A 44 18.39 8.88 -17.75
CA THR A 44 17.88 9.05 -19.12
C THR A 44 16.36 9.01 -19.15
N HIS A 45 15.76 8.08 -18.41
CA HIS A 45 14.32 7.90 -18.33
C HIS A 45 13.59 9.13 -17.81
N VAL A 46 14.08 9.73 -16.70
CA VAL A 46 13.43 10.90 -16.08
C VAL A 46 13.92 12.23 -16.61
N GLY A 47 14.98 12.25 -17.43
CA GLY A 47 15.61 13.46 -17.94
C GLY A 47 14.64 14.52 -18.47
N PRO A 48 13.69 14.20 -19.36
CA PRO A 48 12.72 15.18 -19.86
C PRO A 48 11.85 15.80 -18.76
N VAL A 49 11.41 15.01 -17.78
CA VAL A 49 10.62 15.52 -16.66
C VAL A 49 11.48 16.33 -15.72
N ALA A 50 12.67 15.84 -15.36
CA ALA A 50 13.64 16.57 -14.55
C ALA A 50 13.92 17.96 -15.15
N ALA A 51 14.27 18.01 -16.43
CA ALA A 51 14.53 19.26 -17.15
C ALA A 51 13.32 20.18 -17.23
N SER A 52 12.09 19.64 -17.21
CA SER A 52 10.84 20.42 -17.21
C SER A 52 10.55 21.01 -15.83
N VAL A 53 10.63 20.21 -14.77
CA VAL A 53 10.25 20.63 -13.41
C VAL A 53 11.29 21.51 -12.73
N THR A 54 12.56 21.47 -13.17
CA THR A 54 13.63 22.33 -12.64
C THR A 54 13.73 23.70 -13.32
N ARG A 55 12.82 24.05 -14.22
CA ARG A 55 12.87 25.34 -14.95
C ARG A 55 12.51 26.49 -14.04
N SER A 56 13.30 27.56 -14.10
CA SER A 56 13.02 28.80 -13.38
C SER A 56 12.23 29.81 -14.20
N PHE A 57 12.18 29.64 -15.53
CA PHE A 57 11.62 30.60 -16.49
C PHE A 57 12.23 32.01 -16.39
N SER A 58 13.49 32.12 -15.94
CA SER A 58 14.18 33.41 -15.95
C SER A 58 14.56 33.78 -17.40
N PRO A 59 14.37 35.04 -17.83
CA PRO A 59 14.80 35.47 -19.17
C PRO A 59 16.27 35.20 -19.46
N GLN A 60 17.11 35.14 -18.41
CA GLN A 60 18.55 34.89 -18.53
C GLN A 60 18.88 33.40 -18.77
N THR A 61 18.05 32.48 -18.29
CA THR A 61 18.32 31.03 -18.29
C THR A 61 17.47 30.26 -19.30
N ILE A 62 16.43 30.89 -19.87
CA ILE A 62 15.41 30.21 -20.69
C ILE A 62 15.98 29.44 -21.88
N ARG A 63 17.05 29.95 -22.52
CA ARG A 63 17.68 29.29 -23.67
C ARG A 63 18.43 28.01 -23.25
N GLU A 64 19.13 28.07 -22.11
CA GLU A 64 19.84 26.93 -21.55
C GLU A 64 18.86 25.86 -21.07
N GLU A 65 17.80 26.27 -20.38
CA GLU A 65 16.73 25.39 -19.91
C GLU A 65 16.03 24.66 -21.07
N LEU A 66 15.70 25.39 -22.15
CA LEU A 66 15.10 24.77 -23.34
C LEU A 66 16.07 23.81 -24.03
N GLY A 67 17.36 24.16 -24.08
CA GLY A 67 18.42 23.27 -24.55
C GLY A 67 18.53 21.99 -23.72
N CYS A 68 18.45 22.09 -22.39
CA CYS A 68 18.46 20.94 -21.48
C CYS A 68 17.22 20.04 -21.67
N LEU A 69 16.05 20.64 -21.88
CA LEU A 69 14.82 19.89 -22.15
C LEU A 69 14.90 19.15 -23.48
N CYS A 70 15.29 19.83 -24.56
CA CYS A 70 15.44 19.23 -25.88
C CYS A 70 16.50 18.12 -25.88
N SER A 71 17.68 18.36 -25.29
CA SER A 71 18.74 17.35 -25.19
C SER A 71 18.29 16.13 -24.39
N SER A 72 17.58 16.31 -23.26
CA SER A 72 17.04 15.19 -22.48
C SER A 72 15.96 14.41 -23.22
N PHE A 73 15.11 15.09 -24.00
CA PHE A 73 14.12 14.44 -24.85
C PHE A 73 14.78 13.61 -25.97
N ILE A 74 15.79 14.17 -26.63
CA ILE A 74 16.56 13.47 -27.68
C ILE A 74 17.33 12.30 -27.07
N ALA A 75 17.98 12.48 -25.91
CA ALA A 75 18.71 11.41 -25.23
C ALA A 75 17.80 10.21 -24.90
N LYS A 76 16.56 10.47 -24.46
CA LYS A 76 15.58 9.42 -24.15
C LYS A 76 15.06 8.67 -25.39
N HIS A 77 14.76 9.40 -26.46
CA HIS A 77 14.06 8.82 -27.63
C HIS A 77 14.98 8.44 -28.79
N ILE A 78 16.18 9.02 -28.88
CA ILE A 78 17.15 8.81 -29.96
C ILE A 78 18.59 8.79 -29.39
N PRO A 79 18.94 7.77 -28.56
CA PRO A 79 20.24 7.71 -27.87
C PRO A 79 21.44 7.68 -28.82
N ALA A 80 21.27 7.22 -30.06
CA ALA A 80 22.32 7.14 -31.08
C ALA A 80 22.93 8.50 -31.47
N LEU A 81 22.26 9.61 -31.17
CA LEU A 81 22.76 10.96 -31.49
C LEU A 81 23.75 11.51 -30.45
N GLY A 82 24.03 10.77 -29.35
CA GLY A 82 25.03 11.15 -28.35
C GLY A 82 24.64 12.35 -27.48
N TYR A 83 23.35 12.70 -27.43
CA TYR A 83 22.85 13.69 -26.48
C TYR A 83 22.79 13.10 -25.07
N ASN A 84 23.12 13.92 -24.08
CA ASN A 84 23.03 13.54 -22.67
C ASN A 84 21.79 14.16 -22.05
N SER A 85 21.09 13.40 -21.20
CA SER A 85 20.05 13.95 -20.32
C SER A 85 20.64 14.88 -19.28
N ILE A 86 19.80 15.77 -18.75
CA ILE A 86 20.14 16.57 -17.58
C ILE A 86 20.64 15.67 -16.45
N GLN A 87 21.81 15.99 -15.91
CA GLN A 87 22.46 15.17 -14.89
C GLN A 87 22.01 15.63 -13.50
N PRO A 88 21.71 14.69 -12.59
CA PRO A 88 21.46 15.02 -11.19
C PRO A 88 22.76 15.48 -10.50
N GLU A 89 22.63 16.33 -9.49
CA GLU A 89 23.73 16.68 -8.56
C GLU A 89 24.13 15.47 -7.71
N ARG A 90 23.15 14.61 -7.39
CA ARG A 90 23.38 13.38 -6.62
C ARG A 90 22.50 12.25 -7.12
N THR A 91 23.10 11.09 -7.29
CA THR A 91 22.43 9.80 -7.54
C THR A 91 22.72 8.86 -6.38
N GLN A 92 21.69 8.19 -5.87
CA GLN A 92 21.84 7.16 -4.84
C GLN A 92 20.97 5.95 -5.21
N ALA A 93 21.59 4.79 -5.38
CA ALA A 93 20.87 3.52 -5.37
C ALA A 93 20.55 3.13 -3.92
N LEU A 94 19.33 2.70 -3.65
CA LEU A 94 18.94 2.25 -2.31
C LEU A 94 17.97 1.08 -2.34
N TYR A 95 18.02 0.26 -1.29
CA TYR A 95 17.02 -0.74 -0.97
C TYR A 95 16.04 -0.16 0.05
N TYR A 96 14.80 0.05 -0.40
CA TYR A 96 13.72 0.54 0.43
C TYR A 96 12.98 -0.64 1.07
N PRO A 97 12.98 -0.77 2.41
CA PRO A 97 12.27 -1.84 3.09
C PRO A 97 10.77 -1.60 3.01
N SER A 98 10.07 -2.64 2.59
CA SER A 98 8.62 -2.69 2.49
C SER A 98 8.11 -4.00 3.08
N TRP A 99 6.92 -3.97 3.64
CA TRP A 99 6.20 -5.13 4.13
C TRP A 99 5.07 -5.41 3.17
N CYS A 100 5.07 -6.61 2.60
CA CYS A 100 3.87 -7.17 2.01
C CYS A 100 3.04 -7.73 3.17
N VAL A 101 1.74 -7.47 3.20
CA VAL A 101 0.85 -7.95 4.26
C VAL A 101 -0.36 -8.63 3.64
N ASP A 102 -0.57 -9.88 4.04
CA ASP A 102 -1.83 -10.57 3.81
C ASP A 102 -2.56 -10.69 5.14
N ALA A 103 -3.81 -10.22 5.17
CA ALA A 103 -4.60 -10.25 6.38
C ALA A 103 -6.08 -10.45 6.09
N GLU A 104 -6.73 -11.19 6.97
CA GLU A 104 -8.18 -11.19 7.09
C GLU A 104 -8.55 -10.64 8.47
N ALA A 105 -9.39 -9.61 8.47
CA ALA A 105 -9.90 -8.99 9.69
C ALA A 105 -11.42 -8.97 9.70
N GLU A 106 -12.01 -9.11 10.88
CA GLU A 106 -13.42 -8.85 11.15
C GLU A 106 -13.54 -7.58 12.00
N ALA A 107 -14.52 -6.73 11.69
CA ALA A 107 -14.83 -5.57 12.49
C ALA A 107 -16.35 -5.29 12.47
N LYS A 108 -16.83 -4.62 13.52
CA LYS A 108 -18.17 -4.02 13.56
C LYS A 108 -18.15 -2.70 12.81
N VAL A 109 -19.05 -2.58 11.84
CA VAL A 109 -19.13 -1.46 10.90
C VAL A 109 -20.55 -0.90 10.86
N TRP A 110 -20.67 0.41 10.81
CA TRP A 110 -21.92 1.10 10.50
C TRP A 110 -21.82 1.61 9.06
N PHE A 111 -22.79 1.22 8.24
CA PHE A 111 -22.97 1.73 6.87
C PHE A 111 -24.09 2.77 6.78
N SER A 112 -24.41 3.44 7.89
CA SER A 112 -25.40 4.51 7.98
C SER A 112 -24.99 5.52 9.03
N SER A 113 -25.31 6.79 8.79
CA SER A 113 -25.24 7.87 9.77
C SER A 113 -26.32 7.76 10.87
N ASP A 114 -27.40 7.01 10.62
CA ASP A 114 -28.49 6.78 11.58
C ASP A 114 -27.97 5.98 12.81
N PRO A 115 -28.05 6.55 14.04
CA PRO A 115 -27.61 5.86 15.25
C PRO A 115 -28.46 4.64 15.61
N ASP A 116 -29.69 4.54 15.11
CA ASP A 116 -30.60 3.42 15.40
C ASP A 116 -30.30 2.18 14.55
N VAL A 117 -29.54 2.33 13.47
CA VAL A 117 -29.09 1.21 12.64
C VAL A 117 -27.95 0.46 13.37
N PRO A 118 -28.13 -0.81 13.75
CA PRO A 118 -27.10 -1.56 14.46
C PRO A 118 -25.89 -1.83 13.56
N PRO A 119 -24.68 -1.94 14.14
CA PRO A 119 -23.49 -2.30 13.37
C PRO A 119 -23.60 -3.72 12.82
N GLU A 120 -22.98 -3.92 11.66
CA GLU A 120 -22.81 -5.23 11.04
C GLU A 120 -21.38 -5.73 11.25
N VAL A 121 -21.20 -7.04 11.43
CA VAL A 121 -19.87 -7.65 11.40
C VAL A 121 -19.48 -7.86 9.94
N VAL A 122 -18.37 -7.25 9.55
CA VAL A 122 -17.85 -7.26 8.19
C VAL A 122 -16.46 -7.88 8.18
N THR A 123 -16.18 -8.69 7.17
CA THR A 123 -14.86 -9.26 6.94
C THR A 123 -14.13 -8.44 5.87
N VAL A 124 -12.88 -8.06 6.13
CA VAL A 124 -12.02 -7.30 5.21
C VAL A 124 -10.78 -8.10 4.91
N HIS A 125 -10.47 -8.25 3.61
CA HIS A 125 -9.29 -8.95 3.14
C HIS A 125 -8.30 -7.93 2.61
N PHE A 126 -7.08 -8.01 3.11
CA PHE A 126 -5.92 -7.31 2.59
C PHE A 126 -5.07 -8.37 1.90
N GLN A 127 -5.00 -8.34 0.58
CA GLN A 127 -4.12 -9.21 -0.20
C GLN A 127 -3.04 -8.34 -0.82
N HIS A 128 -1.78 -8.69 -0.62
CA HIS A 128 -0.62 -7.96 -1.11
C HIS A 128 -0.55 -6.50 -0.63
N ALA A 129 -1.12 -6.17 0.53
CA ALA A 129 -1.07 -4.80 1.04
C ALA A 129 0.38 -4.35 1.27
N GLU A 130 0.75 -3.19 0.76
CA GLU A 130 2.06 -2.59 0.95
C GLU A 130 2.07 -1.72 2.21
N LEU A 131 2.99 -2.01 3.13
CA LEU A 131 3.27 -1.17 4.29
C LEU A 131 4.75 -0.76 4.27
N PRO A 132 5.10 0.52 4.44
CA PRO A 132 6.49 0.93 4.50
C PRO A 132 7.21 0.25 5.67
N GLY A 133 8.43 -0.24 5.44
CA GLY A 133 9.27 -0.84 6.46
C GLY A 133 10.14 0.16 7.21
N ASN A 134 10.31 1.37 6.68
CA ASN A 134 11.15 2.41 7.27
C ASN A 134 10.45 3.78 7.29
N GLY A 135 10.38 4.43 8.46
CA GLY A 135 9.71 5.72 8.67
C GLY A 135 10.45 6.97 8.15
N THR A 136 11.09 6.89 6.98
CA THR A 136 11.61 8.06 6.25
C THR A 136 10.50 8.77 5.48
N GLU A 137 10.79 9.94 4.91
CA GLU A 137 9.87 10.62 3.98
C GLU A 137 9.50 9.76 2.77
N LEU A 138 10.39 8.83 2.34
CA LEU A 138 10.11 7.91 1.23
C LEU A 138 8.94 6.96 1.53
N ALA A 139 8.64 6.73 2.81
CA ALA A 139 7.49 5.94 3.24
C ALA A 139 6.15 6.53 2.88
N ARG A 140 6.10 7.73 2.29
CA ARG A 140 4.91 8.39 1.76
C ARG A 140 4.67 8.06 0.29
N VAL A 141 5.61 7.40 -0.36
CA VAL A 141 5.46 6.82 -1.69
C VAL A 141 5.08 5.34 -1.58
N SER A 142 4.12 4.89 -2.40
CA SER A 142 3.89 3.46 -2.65
C SER A 142 4.86 3.02 -3.73
N LEU A 143 5.80 2.15 -3.41
CA LEU A 143 6.84 1.71 -4.35
C LEU A 143 6.54 0.33 -4.92
N ARG A 144 5.43 -0.28 -4.50
CA ARG A 144 4.98 -1.55 -5.01
C ARG A 144 3.97 -1.35 -6.15
N ASP A 145 4.11 -2.15 -7.19
CA ASP A 145 3.09 -2.37 -8.20
C ASP A 145 2.51 -3.78 -8.08
N GLU A 146 1.27 -3.97 -8.55
CA GLU A 146 0.59 -5.28 -8.60
C GLU A 146 1.36 -6.28 -9.48
N THR A 147 2.26 -5.79 -10.34
CA THR A 147 3.11 -6.60 -11.22
C THR A 147 4.26 -7.30 -10.50
N ILE A 148 4.65 -6.85 -9.28
CA ILE A 148 5.73 -7.50 -8.51
C ILE A 148 5.22 -8.85 -8.00
N ALA A 149 5.76 -9.92 -8.59
CA ALA A 149 5.49 -11.29 -8.19
C ALA A 149 6.58 -11.80 -7.23
N TYR A 150 6.23 -12.80 -6.41
CA TYR A 150 7.20 -13.44 -5.49
C TYR A 150 8.41 -14.04 -6.23
N ARG A 151 8.22 -14.46 -7.49
CA ARG A 151 9.29 -15.00 -8.36
C ARG A 151 10.38 -13.98 -8.70
N ASP A 152 10.08 -12.69 -8.53
CA ASP A 152 11.02 -11.60 -8.82
C ASP A 152 11.92 -11.29 -7.61
N THR A 153 11.82 -12.10 -6.54
CA THR A 153 12.56 -11.87 -5.28
C THR A 153 13.56 -12.98 -4.98
N GLU A 154 14.71 -12.58 -4.44
CA GLU A 154 15.80 -13.45 -4.02
C GLU A 154 16.06 -13.28 -2.51
N PRO A 155 16.62 -14.27 -1.79
CA PRO A 155 17.07 -14.03 -0.43
C PRO A 155 18.12 -12.93 -0.42
N PHE A 156 18.08 -12.02 0.56
CA PHE A 156 19.10 -10.99 0.62
C PHE A 156 20.48 -11.59 0.88
N VAL A 157 21.44 -11.26 0.03
CA VAL A 157 22.85 -11.61 0.20
C VAL A 157 23.71 -10.34 0.06
N PRO A 158 24.89 -10.25 0.72
CA PRO A 158 25.73 -9.05 0.65
C PRO A 158 26.13 -8.62 -0.77
N ALA A 159 26.15 -9.54 -1.73
CA ALA A 159 26.40 -9.22 -3.14
C ALA A 159 25.33 -8.28 -3.73
N LEU A 160 24.08 -8.35 -3.25
CA LEU A 160 23.02 -7.43 -3.67
C LEU A 160 23.25 -5.99 -3.21
N ALA A 161 24.13 -5.73 -2.25
CA ALA A 161 24.50 -4.37 -1.86
C ALA A 161 25.41 -3.68 -2.90
N ASN A 162 25.86 -4.40 -3.94
CA ASN A 162 26.66 -3.85 -5.03
C ASN A 162 26.14 -4.37 -6.37
N GLN A 163 25.43 -3.54 -7.13
CA GLN A 163 24.89 -3.90 -8.44
C GLN A 163 25.15 -2.78 -9.43
N HIS A 164 25.35 -3.12 -10.70
CA HIS A 164 25.59 -2.15 -11.78
C HIS A 164 26.73 -1.17 -11.46
N GLY A 165 27.78 -1.65 -10.77
CA GLY A 165 28.92 -0.83 -10.35
C GLY A 165 28.61 0.22 -9.28
N SER A 166 27.42 0.17 -8.66
CA SER A 166 26.97 1.12 -7.65
C SER A 166 26.82 0.47 -6.27
N GLU A 167 27.28 1.15 -5.22
CA GLU A 167 27.02 0.78 -3.83
C GLU A 167 25.58 1.16 -3.45
N ILE A 168 24.81 0.18 -2.98
CA ILE A 168 23.40 0.32 -2.67
C ILE A 168 23.22 0.57 -1.18
N LEU A 169 22.59 1.71 -0.85
CA LEU A 169 22.23 2.04 0.52
C LEU A 169 21.09 1.14 1.01
N CYS A 170 21.36 0.29 1.99
CA CYS A 170 20.38 -0.63 2.55
C CYS A 170 19.71 -0.01 3.79
N LEU A 171 18.42 0.31 3.71
CA LEU A 171 17.71 0.94 4.83
C LEU A 171 17.16 -0.12 5.81
N PRO A 172 17.23 0.10 7.13
CA PRO A 172 16.75 -0.87 8.11
C PRO A 172 15.23 -0.84 8.23
N PHE A 173 14.64 -1.99 8.57
CA PHE A 173 13.26 -2.05 9.02
C PHE A 173 13.13 -1.43 10.41
N ASN A 174 12.22 -0.47 10.56
CA ASN A 174 11.88 0.16 11.85
C ASN A 174 10.37 0.38 12.04
N ILE A 175 9.54 -0.08 11.10
CA ILE A 175 8.08 -0.17 11.24
C ILE A 175 7.74 -1.65 11.44
N ASN A 176 7.00 -1.96 12.51
CA ASN A 176 6.56 -3.31 12.81
C ASN A 176 5.09 -3.49 12.35
N PRO A 177 4.81 -4.32 11.33
CA PRO A 177 3.46 -4.51 10.80
C PRO A 177 2.50 -5.09 11.85
N LEU A 178 3.01 -5.90 12.78
CA LEU A 178 2.20 -6.60 13.78
C LEU A 178 1.83 -5.66 14.94
N GLU A 179 2.66 -4.67 15.25
CA GLU A 179 2.33 -3.62 16.23
C GLU A 179 1.25 -2.67 15.69
N LEU A 180 1.20 -2.45 14.37
CA LEU A 180 0.14 -1.63 13.76
C LEU A 180 -1.24 -2.24 14.00
N LEU A 181 -1.35 -3.56 14.09
CA LEU A 181 -2.59 -4.26 14.40
C LEU A 181 -3.10 -3.91 15.80
N SER A 182 -2.20 -3.87 16.79
CA SER A 182 -2.56 -3.43 18.14
C SER A 182 -2.92 -1.94 18.15
N ARG A 183 -2.13 -1.10 17.46
CA ARG A 183 -2.39 0.35 17.39
C ARG A 183 -3.70 0.67 16.68
N ALA A 184 -4.12 -0.13 15.71
CA ALA A 184 -5.40 0.03 15.02
C ALA A 184 -6.59 -0.09 15.99
N ARG A 185 -6.46 -0.88 17.05
CA ARG A 185 -7.49 -1.02 18.10
C ARG A 185 -7.52 0.17 19.06
N ASP A 186 -6.40 0.89 19.17
CA ASP A 186 -6.24 2.05 20.04
C ASP A 186 -6.61 3.38 19.34
N ILE A 187 -6.97 3.33 18.06
CA ILE A 187 -7.44 4.51 17.31
C ILE A 187 -8.69 5.07 18.01
N SER A 188 -8.77 6.40 18.15
CA SER A 188 -9.93 7.04 18.73
C SER A 188 -11.16 6.87 17.84
N PHE A 189 -12.34 6.75 18.45
CA PHE A 189 -13.59 6.55 17.70
C PHE A 189 -13.88 7.67 16.67
N GLY A 190 -13.41 8.90 16.92
CA GLY A 190 -13.54 10.00 15.95
C GLY A 190 -12.68 9.82 14.69
N ALA A 191 -11.57 9.10 14.79
CA ALA A 191 -10.66 8.85 13.67
C ALA A 191 -11.07 7.62 12.84
N THR A 192 -12.10 6.86 13.23
CA THR A 192 -12.58 5.67 12.49
C THR A 192 -13.75 5.95 11.55
N LYS A 193 -14.05 7.22 11.31
CA LYS A 193 -14.98 7.66 10.27
C LYS A 193 -14.25 7.60 8.92
N VAL A 194 -14.65 6.64 8.09
CA VAL A 194 -14.16 6.45 6.72
C VAL A 194 -14.83 7.44 5.77
N ASP A 195 -16.15 7.59 5.91
CA ASP A 195 -16.99 8.57 5.22
C ASP A 195 -18.22 8.93 6.10
N ASP A 196 -19.08 9.84 5.66
CA ASP A 196 -20.30 10.29 6.34
C ASP A 196 -21.22 9.14 6.79
N ASP A 197 -21.36 8.12 5.96
CA ASP A 197 -22.17 6.94 6.24
C ASP A 197 -21.33 5.67 6.49
N PHE A 198 -20.02 5.77 6.69
CA PHE A 198 -19.16 4.60 6.90
C PHE A 198 -18.19 4.84 8.06
N ARG A 199 -18.39 4.09 9.15
CA ARG A 199 -17.47 4.05 10.30
C ARG A 199 -17.30 2.64 10.84
N PHE A 200 -16.19 2.37 11.50
CA PHE A 200 -15.95 1.08 12.17
C PHE A 200 -15.56 1.26 13.65
N ASP A 201 -15.79 0.22 14.45
CA ASP A 201 -15.35 0.18 15.84
C ASP A 201 -13.92 -0.40 15.90
N PRO A 202 -12.90 0.39 16.25
CA PRO A 202 -11.51 -0.07 16.27
C PRO A 202 -11.29 -1.20 17.28
N ARG A 203 -12.02 -1.20 18.40
CA ARG A 203 -11.88 -2.23 19.44
C ARG A 203 -12.47 -3.57 19.03
N SER A 204 -13.37 -3.56 18.05
CA SER A 204 -13.96 -4.78 17.50
C SER A 204 -13.07 -5.50 16.50
N ILE A 205 -11.95 -4.90 16.09
CA ILE A 205 -11.05 -5.48 15.08
C ILE A 205 -10.45 -6.79 15.60
N LYS A 206 -10.83 -7.88 14.95
CA LYS A 206 -10.32 -9.22 15.19
C LYS A 206 -9.64 -9.73 13.93
N PHE A 207 -8.35 -10.04 14.04
CA PHE A 207 -7.63 -10.67 12.95
C PHE A 207 -7.88 -12.17 12.96
N ASN A 208 -8.37 -12.69 11.85
CA ASN A 208 -8.58 -14.12 11.62
C ASN A 208 -7.32 -14.78 11.07
N LEU A 209 -6.49 -14.03 10.34
CA LEU A 209 -5.16 -14.41 9.85
C LEU A 209 -4.35 -13.16 9.55
N VAL A 210 -3.05 -13.17 9.84
CA VAL A 210 -2.08 -12.17 9.37
C VAL A 210 -0.77 -12.84 9.03
N ALA A 211 -0.24 -12.56 7.84
CA ALA A 211 1.12 -12.84 7.43
C ALA A 211 1.79 -11.54 6.97
N ALA A 212 3.02 -11.30 7.42
CA ALA A 212 3.81 -10.15 7.03
C ALA A 212 5.13 -10.62 6.41
N TYR A 213 5.50 -10.06 5.26
CA TYR A 213 6.63 -10.53 4.48
C TYR A 213 7.57 -9.37 4.17
N PRO A 214 8.82 -9.41 4.66
CA PRO A 214 9.77 -8.32 4.48
C PRO A 214 10.42 -8.39 3.09
N VAL A 215 10.27 -7.33 2.31
CA VAL A 215 10.81 -7.21 0.95
C VAL A 215 11.59 -5.90 0.79
N LEU A 216 12.77 -5.97 0.19
CA LEU A 216 13.57 -4.79 -0.18
C LEU A 216 13.29 -4.43 -1.64
N ILE A 217 12.73 -3.23 -1.85
CA ILE A 217 12.39 -2.69 -3.17
C ILE A 217 13.55 -1.79 -3.66
N PRO A 218 14.15 -2.08 -4.82
CA PRO A 218 15.24 -1.28 -5.37
C PRO A 218 14.69 0.02 -5.95
N VAL A 219 15.29 1.14 -5.57
CA VAL A 219 14.97 2.46 -6.13
C VAL A 219 16.22 3.30 -6.35
N TYR A 220 16.17 4.19 -7.34
CA TYR A 220 17.13 5.27 -7.52
C TYR A 220 16.55 6.58 -6.99
N VAL A 221 17.34 7.31 -6.21
CA VAL A 221 17.02 8.66 -5.75
C VAL A 221 17.94 9.64 -6.46
N LEU A 222 17.35 10.50 -7.29
CA LEU A 222 18.03 11.48 -8.13
C LEU A 222 17.71 12.88 -7.62
N GLN A 223 18.73 13.67 -7.26
CA GLN A 223 18.55 15.03 -6.78
C GLN A 223 19.06 16.02 -7.81
N TYR A 224 18.20 16.95 -8.22
CA TYR A 224 18.52 18.01 -9.17
C TYR A 224 18.53 19.36 -8.45
N ALA A 225 19.55 20.16 -8.75
CA ALA A 225 19.67 21.54 -8.30
C ALA A 225 19.23 22.48 -9.44
N PRO A 226 18.07 23.15 -9.34
CA PRO A 226 17.68 24.16 -10.31
C PRO A 226 18.64 25.34 -10.29
N GLN A 227 18.76 26.07 -11.40
CA GLN A 227 19.54 27.30 -11.45
C GLN A 227 18.86 28.41 -10.63
N GLY A 228 19.57 28.99 -9.66
CA GLY A 228 19.09 30.12 -8.85
C GLY A 228 18.70 29.74 -7.41
N PRO A 229 17.98 30.62 -6.69
CA PRO A 229 17.65 30.42 -5.27
C PRO A 229 16.41 29.52 -5.09
N TYR A 230 16.38 28.38 -5.78
CA TYR A 230 15.26 27.42 -5.74
C TYR A 230 15.61 26.19 -4.92
N SER A 231 14.57 25.56 -4.39
CA SER A 231 14.70 24.26 -3.74
C SER A 231 15.12 23.16 -4.72
N ARG A 232 15.90 22.20 -4.20
CA ARG A 232 16.22 20.97 -4.92
C ARG A 232 14.96 20.17 -5.23
N VAL A 233 14.98 19.52 -6.39
CA VAL A 233 13.95 18.57 -6.82
C VAL A 233 14.52 17.16 -6.63
N THR A 234 13.79 16.29 -5.95
CA THR A 234 14.15 14.88 -5.82
C THR A 234 13.22 14.06 -6.70
N ILE A 235 13.77 13.17 -7.52
CA ILE A 235 13.02 12.20 -8.32
C ILE A 235 13.38 10.81 -7.81
N ILE A 236 12.37 10.02 -7.44
CA ILE A 236 12.52 8.63 -6.99
C ILE A 236 12.08 7.75 -8.15
N VAL A 237 12.92 6.82 -8.59
CA VAL A 237 12.65 5.92 -9.71
C VAL A 237 12.64 4.49 -9.20
N GLU A 238 11.55 3.78 -9.44
CA GLU A 238 11.47 2.34 -9.19
C GLU A 238 12.46 1.61 -10.10
N ALA A 239 13.29 0.75 -9.52
CA ALA A 239 14.38 0.11 -10.23
C ALA A 239 14.19 -1.40 -10.42
N TYR A 240 12.98 -1.93 -10.20
CA TYR A 240 12.65 -3.34 -10.42
C TYR A 240 12.03 -3.63 -11.79
N ALA A 241 11.59 -2.61 -12.53
CA ALA A 241 11.01 -2.72 -13.87
C ALA A 241 11.72 -1.76 -14.82
N ASP A 242 12.00 -2.13 -16.06
CA ASP A 242 12.75 -1.29 -17.01
C ASP A 242 11.85 -0.66 -18.10
N PRO A 243 11.60 0.66 -18.09
CA PRO A 243 11.83 1.60 -16.99
C PRO A 243 10.66 1.61 -15.99
N GLY A 244 10.96 1.85 -14.71
CA GLY A 244 9.98 1.84 -13.64
C GLY A 244 9.20 3.15 -13.54
N ARG A 245 8.19 3.18 -12.67
CA ARG A 245 7.47 4.42 -12.34
C ARG A 245 8.41 5.35 -11.59
N TYR A 246 8.08 6.63 -11.57
CA TYR A 246 8.86 7.59 -10.79
C TYR A 246 7.98 8.65 -10.13
N TYR A 247 8.53 9.25 -9.08
CA TYR A 247 7.86 10.22 -8.23
C TYR A 247 8.68 11.48 -8.16
N VAL A 248 8.04 12.64 -8.34
CA VAL A 248 8.68 13.94 -8.21
C VAL A 248 8.34 14.52 -6.84
N HIS A 249 9.36 14.92 -6.10
CA HIS A 249 9.26 15.54 -4.78
C HIS A 249 9.95 16.91 -4.77
N PHE A 250 9.20 17.94 -4.40
CA PHE A 250 9.71 19.28 -4.20
C PHE A 250 10.04 19.51 -2.73
N VAL A 251 11.33 19.71 -2.42
CA VAL A 251 11.75 19.97 -1.04
C VAL A 251 11.34 21.39 -0.64
N ASN A 252 10.24 21.54 0.07
CA ASN A 252 9.79 22.86 0.53
C ASN A 252 10.77 23.45 1.56
N SER A 253 11.42 24.57 1.20
CA SER A 253 12.27 25.34 2.10
C SER A 253 11.70 26.76 2.23
N PRO A 254 11.45 27.27 3.45
CA PRO A 254 10.88 28.60 3.63
C PRO A 254 11.82 29.72 3.15
N ASP A 255 13.11 29.42 3.02
CA ASP A 255 14.14 30.38 2.64
C ASP A 255 14.41 30.40 1.12
N LEU A 256 13.80 29.48 0.36
CA LEU A 256 14.01 29.35 -1.09
C LEU A 256 12.72 29.67 -1.86
N LYS A 257 12.88 30.09 -3.11
CA LYS A 257 11.76 30.33 -4.01
C LYS A 257 11.16 29.01 -4.46
N LYS A 258 9.82 28.98 -4.59
CA LYS A 258 9.12 27.89 -5.27
C LYS A 258 9.47 27.89 -6.75
N LEU A 259 9.61 26.69 -7.33
CA LEU A 259 9.72 26.54 -8.78
C LEU A 259 8.36 26.78 -9.42
N PRO A 260 8.28 27.40 -10.60
CA PRO A 260 7.02 27.57 -11.33
C PRO A 260 6.26 26.26 -11.56
N ALA A 261 6.97 25.14 -11.72
CA ALA A 261 6.38 23.82 -11.82
C ALA A 261 5.52 23.47 -10.58
N GLN A 262 5.92 23.91 -9.37
CA GLN A 262 5.18 23.67 -8.13
C GLN A 262 3.81 24.32 -8.10
N ASP A 263 3.58 25.37 -8.89
CA ASP A 263 2.28 26.04 -8.94
C ASP A 263 1.25 25.23 -9.75
N PHE A 264 1.70 24.25 -10.54
CA PHE A 264 0.83 23.34 -11.32
C PHE A 264 0.51 22.05 -10.59
N PHE A 265 1.23 21.75 -9.51
CA PHE A 265 0.98 20.58 -8.70
C PHE A 265 0.23 21.03 -7.45
N ASP A 266 -0.79 20.25 -7.07
CA ASP A 266 -1.47 20.45 -5.80
C ASP A 266 -0.47 20.33 -4.64
N GLU A 267 -0.89 20.64 -3.40
CA GLU A 267 -0.04 20.52 -2.20
C GLU A 267 0.44 19.08 -1.88
N GLU A 268 0.28 18.15 -2.82
CA GLU A 268 0.88 16.82 -2.80
C GLU A 268 2.41 16.92 -2.78
N ASP A 269 3.03 16.26 -1.81
CA ASP A 269 4.48 16.25 -1.70
C ASP A 269 5.15 15.32 -2.72
N PHE A 270 4.46 14.28 -3.19
CA PHE A 270 4.97 13.30 -4.14
C PHE A 270 4.02 13.10 -5.30
N ILE A 271 4.45 13.48 -6.50
CA ILE A 271 3.64 13.36 -7.72
C ILE A 271 4.11 12.12 -8.48
N ALA A 272 3.24 11.12 -8.56
CA ALA A 272 3.47 9.93 -9.37
C ALA A 272 3.40 10.29 -10.86
N MET A 273 4.43 9.93 -11.62
CA MET A 273 4.54 10.19 -13.05
C MET A 273 4.86 8.87 -13.78
N GLY A 274 4.14 8.58 -14.86
CA GLY A 274 4.29 7.32 -15.62
C GLY A 274 2.95 6.68 -15.98
N VAL A 275 2.99 5.47 -16.53
CA VAL A 275 1.79 4.72 -16.94
C VAL A 275 1.08 4.20 -15.68
N SER A 276 0.12 4.99 -15.19
CA SER A 276 -0.95 4.63 -14.25
C SER A 276 -0.64 3.52 -13.23
N GLY A 277 0.21 3.83 -12.25
CA GLY A 277 0.22 3.08 -11.00
C GLY A 277 -0.92 3.52 -10.10
N SER A 278 -1.69 2.59 -9.55
CA SER A 278 -2.61 2.90 -8.45
C SER A 278 -1.82 3.60 -7.34
N LYS A 279 -2.29 4.76 -6.86
CA LYS A 279 -1.76 5.38 -5.63
C LYS A 279 -2.05 4.52 -4.39
N CYS A 280 -3.01 3.60 -4.48
CA CYS A 280 -3.46 2.82 -3.34
C CYS A 280 -2.48 1.68 -3.05
N ARG A 281 -1.79 1.79 -1.91
CA ARG A 281 -0.94 0.74 -1.31
C ARG A 281 -1.71 -0.49 -0.87
N PHE A 282 -3.00 -0.30 -0.66
CA PHE A 282 -3.91 -1.28 -0.12
C PHE A 282 -4.97 -1.53 -1.17
N SER A 283 -5.35 -2.78 -1.39
CA SER A 283 -6.56 -3.11 -2.14
C SER A 283 -7.51 -3.85 -1.19
N PRO A 284 -8.05 -3.16 -0.16
CA PRO A 284 -8.91 -3.81 0.82
C PRO A 284 -10.16 -4.30 0.11
N CYS A 285 -10.43 -5.59 0.19
CA CYS A 285 -11.66 -6.19 -0.30
C CYS A 285 -12.60 -6.34 0.88
N ILE A 286 -13.59 -5.45 0.97
CA ILE A 286 -14.66 -5.56 1.96
C ILE A 286 -15.65 -6.63 1.49
N ILE A 287 -15.79 -7.67 2.29
CA ILE A 287 -16.71 -8.76 2.05
C ILE A 287 -17.79 -8.64 3.13
N SER A 288 -18.85 -7.93 2.76
CA SER A 288 -20.00 -7.68 3.62
C SER A 288 -21.18 -8.57 3.20
N PRO A 289 -22.03 -9.02 4.14
CA PRO A 289 -23.30 -9.67 3.82
C PRO A 289 -24.22 -8.79 2.97
N ARG A 290 -24.11 -7.45 3.12
CA ARG A 290 -24.81 -6.47 2.30
C ARG A 290 -23.81 -5.79 1.37
N SER A 291 -24.07 -5.85 0.07
CA SER A 291 -23.24 -5.20 -0.94
C SER A 291 -23.31 -3.68 -0.78
N ARG A 292 -22.19 -3.05 -0.42
CA ARG A 292 -21.95 -1.62 -0.60
C ARG A 292 -20.78 -1.48 -1.56
N PRO A 293 -21.04 -1.30 -2.87
CA PRO A 293 -20.00 -1.38 -3.90
C PRO A 293 -18.81 -0.44 -3.66
N SER A 294 -19.06 0.77 -3.16
CA SER A 294 -18.01 1.77 -2.89
C SER A 294 -17.20 1.52 -1.62
N ALA A 295 -17.67 0.69 -0.68
CA ALA A 295 -17.08 0.65 0.66
C ALA A 295 -15.59 0.22 0.64
N SER A 296 -15.22 -0.65 -0.29
CA SER A 296 -13.83 -1.06 -0.47
C SER A 296 -12.96 0.11 -0.96
N GLU A 297 -13.46 0.89 -1.91
CA GLU A 297 -12.78 2.09 -2.44
C GLU A 297 -12.69 3.20 -1.37
N ASP A 298 -13.78 3.42 -0.62
CA ASP A 298 -13.84 4.38 0.49
C ASP A 298 -12.79 4.04 1.56
N LEU A 299 -12.68 2.75 1.92
CA LEU A 299 -11.67 2.28 2.87
C LEU A 299 -10.24 2.41 2.30
N CYS A 300 -10.04 2.11 1.01
CA CYS A 300 -8.76 2.29 0.29
C CYS A 300 -8.29 3.75 0.39
N ALA A 301 -9.19 4.69 0.09
CA ALA A 301 -8.93 6.12 0.11
C ALA A 301 -8.62 6.61 1.53
N TRP A 302 -9.42 6.21 2.51
CA TRP A 302 -9.19 6.56 3.92
C TRP A 302 -7.84 6.05 4.43
N MET A 303 -7.47 4.81 4.10
CA MET A 303 -6.16 4.26 4.47
C MET A 303 -5.02 5.01 3.76
N SER A 304 -5.15 5.29 2.46
CA SER A 304 -4.11 6.00 1.70
C SER A 304 -3.86 7.40 2.28
N ASN A 305 -4.93 8.15 2.56
CA ASN A 305 -4.85 9.46 3.21
C ASN A 305 -4.12 9.41 4.57
N PHE A 306 -4.31 8.32 5.33
CA PHE A 306 -3.62 8.12 6.60
C PHE A 306 -2.10 8.01 6.42
N PHE A 307 -1.61 7.33 5.38
CA PHE A 307 -0.17 7.17 5.11
C PHE A 307 0.46 8.37 4.39
N GLU A 308 -0.33 9.12 3.62
CA GLU A 308 0.16 10.29 2.90
C GLU A 308 0.44 11.49 3.81
N ASN A 309 -0.15 11.50 5.02
CA ASN A 309 0.13 12.52 6.04
C ASN A 309 1.64 12.57 6.37
N ARG A 310 2.22 13.78 6.35
CA ARG A 310 3.66 14.02 6.59
C ARG A 310 4.22 13.33 7.83
N ASP A 311 3.46 13.31 8.92
CA ASP A 311 3.92 12.71 10.18
C ASP A 311 3.67 11.20 10.27
N ALA A 312 2.87 10.62 9.36
CA ALA A 312 2.41 9.24 9.50
C ALA A 312 3.56 8.23 9.53
N PRO A 313 4.55 8.24 8.60
CA PRO A 313 5.67 7.31 8.66
C PRO A 313 6.42 7.32 9.99
N LEU A 314 6.67 8.52 10.52
CA LEU A 314 7.37 8.67 11.78
C LEU A 314 6.54 8.14 12.94
N ARG A 315 5.23 8.38 12.94
CA ARG A 315 4.30 7.83 13.95
C ARG A 315 4.21 6.32 13.90
N LEU A 316 4.40 5.72 12.72
CA LEU A 316 4.37 4.26 12.53
C LEU A 316 5.65 3.56 12.97
N THR A 317 6.74 4.30 13.17
CA THR A 317 7.98 3.70 13.69
C THR A 317 7.72 2.99 15.02
N SER A 318 8.22 1.77 15.13
CA SER A 318 8.16 1.00 16.35
C SER A 318 9.14 1.56 17.35
N LYS A 319 8.75 1.55 18.63
CA LYS A 319 9.68 1.80 19.74
C LYS A 319 10.47 0.54 20.10
N GLN A 320 10.01 -0.62 19.65
CA GLN A 320 10.59 -1.92 19.94
C GLN A 320 11.32 -2.44 18.71
N SER A 321 12.31 -3.31 18.92
CA SER A 321 12.89 -4.08 17.83
C SER A 321 11.82 -4.97 17.21
N ILE A 322 11.89 -5.14 15.90
CA ILE A 322 10.99 -6.04 15.18
C ILE A 322 11.42 -7.47 15.50
N ASP A 323 10.48 -8.27 16.01
CA ASP A 323 10.67 -9.70 16.17
C ASP A 323 10.51 -10.38 14.81
N MET A 324 11.63 -10.60 14.12
CA MET A 324 11.66 -11.28 12.82
C MET A 324 11.44 -12.79 12.95
N ASP A 325 11.54 -13.34 14.15
CA ASP A 325 11.30 -14.76 14.45
C ASP A 325 9.82 -15.05 14.72
N ASP A 326 8.99 -14.03 14.94
CA ASP A 326 7.54 -14.19 15.05
C ASP A 326 7.02 -15.04 13.88
N CYS A 327 6.26 -16.07 14.22
CA CYS A 327 5.76 -17.06 13.27
C CYS A 327 4.86 -16.47 12.17
N ARG A 328 4.32 -15.26 12.38
CA ARG A 328 3.54 -14.49 11.40
C ARG A 328 4.42 -13.71 10.41
N VAL A 329 5.69 -13.50 10.73
CA VAL A 329 6.69 -12.98 9.79
C VAL A 329 7.18 -14.14 8.94
N ARG A 330 6.90 -14.11 7.63
CA ARG A 330 7.18 -15.18 6.68
C ARG A 330 8.04 -14.67 5.53
N GLU A 331 8.64 -15.59 4.78
CA GLU A 331 9.32 -15.24 3.53
C GLU A 331 8.31 -14.94 2.42
N TRP A 332 8.64 -13.99 1.54
CA TRP A 332 7.83 -13.70 0.35
C TRP A 332 8.13 -14.70 -0.77
N THR A 333 7.75 -15.98 -0.58
CA THR A 333 7.87 -17.04 -1.59
C THR A 333 6.51 -17.63 -1.94
N GLU A 334 6.43 -18.36 -3.05
CA GLU A 334 5.19 -19.02 -3.48
C GLU A 334 4.67 -20.00 -2.43
N GLU A 335 5.57 -20.75 -1.79
CA GLU A 335 5.24 -21.79 -0.82
C GLU A 335 4.62 -21.22 0.46
N GLU A 336 5.02 -20.00 0.84
CA GLU A 336 4.49 -19.32 2.02
C GLU A 336 3.22 -18.53 1.70
N VAL A 337 3.18 -17.86 0.54
CA VAL A 337 2.11 -16.94 0.15
C VAL A 337 0.89 -17.68 -0.42
N SER A 338 1.09 -18.71 -1.26
CA SER A 338 -0.02 -19.39 -1.94
C SER A 338 -1.00 -20.07 -0.97
N PRO A 339 -0.57 -20.80 0.08
CA PRO A 339 -1.50 -21.38 1.05
C PRO A 339 -2.34 -20.32 1.79
N VAL A 340 -1.77 -19.16 2.06
CA VAL A 340 -2.48 -18.02 2.68
C VAL A 340 -3.55 -17.50 1.74
N HIS A 341 -3.24 -17.29 0.46
CA HIS A 341 -4.20 -16.84 -0.53
C HIS A 341 -5.34 -17.83 -0.76
N GLU A 342 -5.04 -19.12 -0.86
CA GLU A 342 -6.06 -20.17 -0.97
C GLU A 342 -6.98 -20.16 0.25
N TRP A 343 -6.42 -20.02 1.45
CA TRP A 343 -7.20 -19.93 2.69
C TRP A 343 -8.11 -18.69 2.72
N MET A 344 -7.59 -17.54 2.28
CA MET A 344 -8.38 -16.30 2.16
C MET A 344 -9.47 -16.41 1.08
N GLN A 345 -9.22 -17.12 -0.01
CA GLN A 345 -10.23 -17.34 -1.04
C GLN A 345 -11.40 -18.19 -0.50
N LEU A 346 -11.13 -19.21 0.31
CA LEU A 346 -12.17 -19.95 1.02
C LEU A 346 -12.97 -19.04 1.96
N GLY A 347 -12.32 -18.06 2.60
CA GLY A 347 -12.99 -17.02 3.40
C GLY A 347 -13.98 -16.19 2.58
N LYS A 348 -13.57 -15.73 1.38
CA LYS A 348 -14.45 -15.01 0.43
C LYS A 348 -15.69 -15.83 0.07
N ASP A 349 -15.49 -17.10 -0.27
CA ASP A 349 -16.59 -17.98 -0.68
C ASP A 349 -17.57 -18.24 0.47
N LEU A 350 -17.07 -18.41 1.70
CA LEU A 350 -17.91 -18.56 2.90
C LEU A 350 -18.79 -17.33 3.14
N VAL A 351 -18.21 -16.13 3.12
CA VAL A 351 -18.99 -14.90 3.36
C VAL A 351 -20.01 -14.68 2.25
N ARG A 352 -19.65 -14.96 0.98
CA ARG A 352 -20.58 -14.89 -0.16
C ARG A 352 -21.79 -15.80 0.01
N ILE A 353 -21.57 -17.08 0.36
CA ILE A 353 -22.66 -18.04 0.55
C ILE A 353 -23.52 -17.66 1.77
N ARG A 354 -22.91 -17.24 2.88
CA ARG A 354 -23.65 -16.74 4.05
C ARG A 354 -24.49 -15.51 3.72
N GLY A 355 -23.94 -14.56 2.95
CA GLY A 355 -24.67 -13.38 2.48
C GLY A 355 -25.86 -13.74 1.59
N MET A 356 -25.66 -14.68 0.67
CA MET A 356 -26.72 -15.22 -0.20
C MET A 356 -27.84 -15.89 0.61
N ILE A 357 -27.51 -16.82 1.51
CA ILE A 357 -28.47 -17.49 2.39
C ILE A 357 -29.24 -16.45 3.21
N LYS A 358 -28.54 -15.49 3.83
CA LYS A 358 -29.15 -14.42 4.63
C LYS A 358 -30.13 -13.60 3.78
N THR A 359 -29.73 -13.19 2.58
CA THR A 359 -30.57 -12.38 1.67
C THR A 359 -31.84 -13.13 1.27
N ILE A 360 -31.70 -14.39 0.84
CA ILE A 360 -32.85 -15.21 0.43
C ILE A 360 -33.77 -15.50 1.63
N SER A 361 -33.21 -15.72 2.83
CA SER A 361 -34.00 -15.97 4.05
C SER A 361 -34.85 -14.79 4.50
N THR A 362 -34.47 -13.56 4.12
CA THR A 362 -35.28 -12.35 4.41
C THR A 362 -36.44 -12.15 3.44
N VAL A 363 -36.45 -12.86 2.30
CA VAL A 363 -37.56 -12.80 1.35
C VAL A 363 -38.72 -13.58 1.94
N ASN A 364 -39.83 -12.90 2.20
CA ASN A 364 -41.06 -13.57 2.62
C ASN A 364 -41.58 -14.41 1.44
N VAL A 365 -41.56 -15.74 1.58
CA VAL A 365 -41.96 -16.69 0.54
C VAL A 365 -43.39 -16.44 0.07
N ASP A 366 -44.26 -15.96 0.95
CA ASP A 366 -45.66 -15.63 0.65
C ASP A 366 -45.80 -14.39 -0.25
N GLN A 367 -44.74 -13.60 -0.44
CA GLN A 367 -44.70 -12.39 -1.27
C GLN A 367 -43.99 -12.59 -2.61
N ILE A 368 -43.43 -13.78 -2.88
CA ILE A 368 -42.73 -14.06 -4.13
C ILE A 368 -43.75 -14.25 -5.26
N LYS A 369 -43.87 -13.26 -6.15
CA LYS A 369 -44.59 -13.41 -7.42
C LYS A 369 -43.67 -14.05 -8.46
N VAL A 370 -43.94 -15.31 -8.80
CA VAL A 370 -43.23 -16.02 -9.88
C VAL A 370 -43.81 -15.57 -11.22
N PHE A 371 -42.98 -14.93 -12.05
CA PHE A 371 -43.33 -14.59 -13.43
C PHE A 371 -42.69 -15.62 -14.37
N GLU A 372 -43.46 -16.57 -14.90
CA GLU A 372 -42.99 -17.50 -15.94
C GLU A 372 -43.23 -16.93 -17.36
N PHE A 373 -42.24 -17.01 -18.24
CA PHE A 373 -42.37 -16.64 -19.65
C PHE A 373 -41.86 -17.77 -20.56
N PRO A 374 -42.70 -18.38 -21.43
CA PRO A 374 -44.13 -18.13 -21.62
C PRO A 374 -45.00 -18.65 -20.45
N PRO A 375 -46.23 -18.13 -20.26
CA PRO A 375 -47.12 -18.53 -19.17
C PRO A 375 -47.66 -19.93 -19.41
N ARG A 376 -46.93 -20.97 -18.98
CA ARG A 376 -47.35 -22.37 -19.07
C ARG A 376 -46.87 -23.16 -17.84
N MET A 377 -47.49 -22.90 -16.70
CA MET A 377 -48.09 -23.87 -15.77
C MET A 377 -48.44 -23.14 -14.48
N ASN A 378 -49.44 -23.64 -13.77
CA ASN A 378 -49.82 -23.15 -12.45
C ASN A 378 -48.74 -23.64 -11.46
N THR A 379 -47.70 -22.84 -11.23
CA THR A 379 -46.58 -23.22 -10.34
C THR A 379 -47.08 -23.29 -8.90
N ASP A 380 -47.31 -24.51 -8.41
CA ASP A 380 -47.78 -24.76 -7.04
C ASP A 380 -46.79 -24.12 -6.02
N PRO A 381 -47.24 -23.17 -5.17
CA PRO A 381 -46.40 -22.55 -4.14
C PRO A 381 -45.68 -23.57 -3.25
N LYS A 382 -46.26 -24.76 -3.05
CA LYS A 382 -45.61 -25.84 -2.29
C LYS A 382 -44.36 -26.37 -2.99
N LYS A 383 -44.33 -26.40 -4.32
CA LYS A 383 -43.14 -26.81 -5.09
C LYS A 383 -42.03 -25.76 -4.99
N VAL A 384 -42.39 -24.47 -4.99
CA VAL A 384 -41.43 -23.37 -4.77
C VAL A 384 -40.85 -23.43 -3.37
N ALA A 385 -41.69 -23.62 -2.34
CA ALA A 385 -41.24 -23.77 -0.96
C ALA A 385 -40.33 -25.00 -0.76
N ALA A 386 -40.69 -26.15 -1.36
CA ALA A 386 -39.84 -27.34 -1.33
C ALA A 386 -38.51 -27.13 -2.07
N GLY A 387 -38.52 -26.40 -3.19
CA GLY A 387 -37.32 -26.01 -3.92
C GLY A 387 -36.39 -25.11 -3.11
N LEU A 388 -36.94 -24.10 -2.41
CA LEU A 388 -36.19 -23.24 -1.50
C LEU A 388 -35.61 -24.01 -0.31
N GLN A 389 -36.38 -24.94 0.27
CA GLN A 389 -35.87 -25.80 1.34
C GLN A 389 -34.73 -26.70 0.86
N GLY A 390 -34.86 -27.28 -0.34
CA GLY A 390 -33.80 -28.04 -0.99
C GLY A 390 -32.54 -27.21 -1.24
N PHE A 391 -32.70 -25.98 -1.70
CA PHE A 391 -31.61 -25.01 -1.87
C PHE A 391 -30.91 -24.70 -0.54
N PHE A 392 -31.65 -24.34 0.52
CA PHE A 392 -31.06 -24.06 1.83
C PHE A 392 -30.32 -25.26 2.42
N LYS A 393 -30.84 -26.48 2.20
CA LYS A 393 -30.14 -27.70 2.61
C LYS A 393 -28.83 -27.88 1.84
N ALA A 394 -28.85 -27.77 0.51
CA ALA A 394 -27.68 -27.93 -0.34
C ALA A 394 -26.60 -26.87 -0.05
N GLU A 395 -26.99 -25.60 0.06
CA GLU A 395 -26.07 -24.51 0.39
C GLU A 395 -25.59 -24.59 1.85
N GLY A 396 -26.40 -25.10 2.78
CA GLY A 396 -25.98 -25.39 4.14
C GLY A 396 -24.91 -26.49 4.21
N GLU A 397 -25.07 -27.58 3.46
CA GLU A 397 -24.06 -28.64 3.34
C GLU A 397 -22.76 -28.11 2.70
N ARG A 398 -22.89 -27.30 1.65
CA ARG A 398 -21.76 -26.62 0.99
C ARG A 398 -21.03 -25.69 1.96
N LEU A 399 -21.76 -24.91 2.75
CA LEU A 399 -21.20 -24.01 3.75
C LEU A 399 -20.38 -24.79 4.79
N ARG A 400 -20.94 -25.88 5.34
CA ARG A 400 -20.23 -26.73 6.29
C ARG A 400 -18.95 -27.32 5.69
N LYS A 401 -19.01 -27.82 4.46
CA LYS A 401 -17.83 -28.36 3.76
C LYS A 401 -16.75 -27.31 3.55
N LEU A 402 -17.12 -26.08 3.22
CA LEU A 402 -16.16 -24.98 3.10
C LEU A 402 -15.54 -24.60 4.44
N GLU A 403 -16.32 -24.59 5.53
CA GLU A 403 -15.81 -24.35 6.88
C GLU A 403 -14.80 -25.41 7.31
N GLU A 404 -15.11 -26.69 7.10
CA GLU A 404 -14.21 -27.82 7.36
C GLU A 404 -12.93 -27.72 6.52
N THR A 405 -13.07 -27.43 5.22
CA THR A 405 -11.93 -27.28 4.30
C THR A 405 -11.05 -26.12 4.72
N ARG A 406 -11.65 -24.99 5.11
CA ARG A 406 -10.93 -23.80 5.55
C ARG A 406 -10.19 -24.06 6.87
N ALA A 407 -10.84 -24.72 7.83
CA ALA A 407 -10.21 -25.12 9.08
C ALA A 407 -9.02 -26.06 8.86
N ALA A 408 -9.14 -27.01 7.91
CA ALA A 408 -8.07 -27.93 7.54
C ALA A 408 -6.90 -27.22 6.84
N ARG A 409 -7.20 -26.24 5.97
CA ARG A 409 -6.22 -25.44 5.23
C ARG A 409 -5.59 -24.30 6.06
N THR A 410 -6.04 -24.05 7.29
CA THR A 410 -5.43 -23.03 8.16
C THR A 410 -3.93 -23.31 8.31
N PRO A 411 -3.05 -22.32 8.07
CA PRO A 411 -1.61 -22.53 8.20
C PRO A 411 -1.21 -22.99 9.61
N ALA A 412 -0.28 -23.95 9.69
CA ALA A 412 0.14 -24.53 10.97
C ALA A 412 0.74 -23.49 11.93
N TRP A 413 1.57 -22.59 11.40
CA TRP A 413 2.17 -21.48 12.16
C TRP A 413 1.10 -20.56 12.77
N TRP A 414 -0.02 -20.36 12.09
CA TRP A 414 -1.12 -19.55 12.61
C TRP A 414 -1.83 -20.24 13.77
N ARG A 415 -2.05 -21.56 13.68
CA ARG A 415 -2.61 -22.34 14.80
C ARG A 415 -1.68 -22.28 16.02
N GLN A 416 -0.37 -22.46 15.81
CA GLN A 416 0.63 -22.33 16.86
C GLN A 416 0.58 -20.95 17.52
N TRP A 417 0.47 -19.89 16.72
CA TRP A 417 0.29 -18.54 17.25
C TRP A 417 -0.98 -18.43 18.10
N GLN A 418 -2.13 -18.89 17.59
CA GLN A 418 -3.39 -18.84 18.32
C GLN A 418 -3.33 -19.59 19.66
N ASP A 419 -2.66 -20.74 19.70
CA ASP A 419 -2.47 -21.52 20.92
C ASP A 419 -1.56 -20.78 21.92
N SER A 420 -0.53 -20.08 21.45
CA SER A 420 0.34 -19.26 22.31
C SER A 420 -0.38 -18.08 22.98
N GLN A 421 -1.50 -17.62 22.41
CA GLN A 421 -2.28 -16.50 22.95
C GLN A 421 -3.33 -16.92 23.99
N LYS A 422 -3.58 -18.23 24.15
CA LYS A 422 -4.55 -18.70 25.15
C LYS A 422 -3.95 -18.51 26.55
N PRO A 423 -4.65 -17.82 27.48
CA PRO A 423 -4.19 -17.70 28.85
C PRO A 423 -4.04 -19.11 29.44
N THR A 424 -2.88 -19.37 30.04
CA THR A 424 -2.50 -20.68 30.59
C THR A 424 -3.28 -21.01 31.86
#